data_AF-A0A8B8IX56-F1
#
_entry.id   AF-A0A8B8IX56-F1
#
_cell.length_a   1.000
_cell.length_b   1.000
_cell.length_c   1.000
_cell.angle_alpha   90.00
_cell.angle_beta   90.00
_cell.angle_gamma   90.00
#
_symmetry.space_group_name_H-M   'P 1'
#
loop_
_entity.id
_entity.type
_entity.pdbx_description
1 polymer ?
#
loop_
_entity_poly.entity_id
_entity_poly.type
_entity_poly.pdbx_seq_one_letter_code
_entity_poly.pdbx_strand_id
1 'polypeptide(L)'
;MAAFCLSMKNGVAMLFILMCIAAVVRESNARPPWLAPGSGVFTESAECHTDDELLDLCQRCAKLTKSKLAYPACCSTDLQARKWCSDYVYFGRGQYDFYLI
;
A
#
# COMPACT_ATOMS: atom_id res chain seq x y z
N MET A 1 15.92 10.42 -50.34
CA MET A 1 16.39 9.86 -49.04
C MET A 1 16.24 10.86 -47.87
N ALA A 2 15.36 11.88 -47.95
CA ALA A 2 15.19 12.89 -46.89
C ALA A 2 13.93 12.68 -46.01
N ALA A 3 12.94 11.92 -46.47
CA ALA A 3 11.69 11.68 -45.74
C ALA A 3 11.82 10.70 -44.56
N PHE A 4 12.82 9.80 -44.58
CA PHE A 4 13.04 8.82 -43.51
C PHE A 4 13.63 9.45 -42.23
N CYS A 5 14.40 10.55 -42.33
CA CYS A 5 15.00 11.20 -41.17
C CYS A 5 14.02 12.05 -40.35
N LEU A 6 12.97 12.60 -40.98
CA LEU A 6 11.94 13.39 -40.28
C LEU A 6 11.06 12.51 -39.37
N SER A 7 10.78 11.27 -39.80
CA SER A 7 9.99 10.31 -39.02
C SER A 7 10.74 9.82 -37.77
N MET A 8 12.07 9.74 -37.84
CA MET A 8 12.91 9.22 -36.74
C MET A 8 13.06 10.22 -35.58
N LYS A 9 13.13 11.54 -35.86
CA LYS A 9 13.14 12.58 -34.81
C LYS A 9 11.82 12.65 -34.05
N ASN A 10 10.69 12.58 -34.76
CA ASN A 10 9.36 12.58 -34.13
C ASN A 10 9.10 11.27 -33.36
N GLY A 11 9.61 10.14 -33.85
CA GLY A 11 9.54 8.86 -33.15
C GLY A 11 10.34 8.85 -31.84
N VAL A 12 11.58 9.38 -31.86
CA VAL A 12 12.41 9.48 -30.65
C VAL A 12 11.78 10.44 -29.63
N ALA A 13 11.27 11.59 -30.07
CA ALA A 13 10.56 12.52 -29.19
C ALA A 13 9.30 11.89 -28.56
N MET A 14 8.52 11.13 -29.33
CA MET A 14 7.36 10.38 -28.81
C MET A 14 7.76 9.32 -27.79
N LEU A 15 8.86 8.59 -28.01
CA LEU A 15 9.38 7.62 -27.05
C LEU A 15 9.81 8.28 -25.73
N PHE A 16 10.49 9.43 -25.79
CA PHE A 16 10.86 10.19 -24.59
C PHE A 16 9.62 10.70 -23.83
N ILE A 17 8.62 11.21 -24.54
CA ILE A 17 7.36 11.67 -23.93
C ILE A 17 6.64 10.49 -23.26
N LEU A 18 6.54 9.34 -23.92
CA LEU A 18 5.93 8.13 -23.35
C LEU A 18 6.68 7.64 -22.10
N MET A 19 8.02 7.68 -22.11
CA MET A 19 8.84 7.31 -20.96
C MET A 19 8.61 8.27 -19.78
N CYS A 20 8.54 9.58 -20.04
CA CYS A 20 8.22 10.58 -19.02
C CYS A 20 6.83 10.39 -18.44
N ILE A 21 5.82 10.12 -19.27
CA ILE A 21 4.45 9.82 -18.81
C ILE A 21 4.45 8.55 -17.95
N ALA A 22 5.15 7.49 -18.37
CA ALA A 22 5.27 6.26 -17.58
C ALA A 22 5.96 6.49 -16.22
N ALA A 23 6.99 7.32 -16.18
CA ALA A 23 7.66 7.70 -14.93
C ALA A 23 6.72 8.48 -14.00
N VAL A 24 6.00 9.48 -14.52
CA VAL A 24 5.02 10.24 -13.73
C VAL A 24 3.89 9.33 -13.24
N VAL A 25 3.34 8.45 -14.08
CA VAL A 25 2.28 7.51 -13.66
C VAL A 25 2.75 6.58 -12.55
N ARG A 26 4.02 6.14 -12.54
CA ARG A 26 4.57 5.32 -11.45
C ARG A 26 4.54 6.03 -10.10
N GLU A 27 4.88 7.32 -10.07
CA GLU A 27 4.87 8.13 -8.85
C GLU A 27 3.45 8.59 -8.47
N SER A 28 2.56 8.80 -9.45
CA SER A 28 1.16 9.19 -9.24
C SER A 28 0.28 8.07 -8.69
N ASN A 29 0.69 6.81 -8.87
CA ASN A 29 0.02 5.71 -8.22
C ASN A 29 0.32 5.83 -6.72
N ALA A 30 -0.67 6.26 -5.94
CA ALA A 30 -0.70 6.18 -4.49
C ALA A 30 -0.80 4.70 -4.03
N ARG A 31 -0.03 3.80 -4.66
CA ARG A 31 0.09 2.40 -4.30
C ARG A 31 0.81 2.39 -2.96
N PRO A 32 0.15 1.97 -1.88
CA PRO A 32 0.82 1.99 -0.60
C PRO A 32 1.97 0.98 -0.62
N PRO A 33 3.08 1.25 0.09
CA PRO A 33 4.30 0.45 0.01
C PRO A 33 4.11 -1.02 0.41
N TRP A 34 3.09 -1.34 1.21
CA TRP A 34 2.73 -2.72 1.55
C TRP A 34 2.04 -3.50 0.44
N LEU A 35 1.49 -2.82 -0.58
CA LEU A 35 0.86 -3.47 -1.73
C LEU A 35 1.86 -3.79 -2.84
N ALA A 36 3.14 -3.40 -2.71
CA ALA A 36 4.17 -3.71 -3.68
C ALA A 36 4.48 -5.22 -3.71
N PRO A 37 4.78 -5.81 -4.90
CA PRO A 37 5.21 -7.20 -4.96
C PRO A 37 6.51 -7.37 -4.17
N GLY A 38 6.54 -8.29 -3.21
CA GLY A 38 7.72 -8.51 -2.35
C GLY A 38 7.80 -7.61 -1.10
N SER A 39 6.74 -6.86 -0.76
CA SER A 39 6.66 -6.05 0.46
C SER A 39 6.70 -6.87 1.76
N GLY A 40 6.57 -8.21 1.68
CA GLY A 40 6.45 -9.08 2.84
C GLY A 40 5.15 -8.90 3.64
N VAL A 41 4.23 -8.02 3.21
CA VAL A 41 2.95 -7.78 3.88
C VAL A 41 1.85 -8.72 3.37
N PHE A 42 2.15 -9.53 2.34
CA PHE A 42 1.29 -10.62 1.86
C PHE A 42 1.51 -11.93 2.63
N THR A 43 1.86 -11.87 3.92
CA THR A 43 1.84 -13.09 4.75
C THR A 43 0.39 -13.42 5.08
N GLU A 44 -0.16 -14.42 4.38
CA GLU A 44 -1.08 -15.44 4.93
C GLU A 44 -2.14 -14.95 5.94
N SER A 45 -2.81 -13.84 5.64
CA SER A 45 -3.83 -13.25 6.50
C SER A 45 -4.88 -12.61 5.62
N ALA A 46 -5.54 -13.47 4.85
CA ALA A 46 -6.51 -13.10 3.83
C ALA A 46 -7.85 -12.61 4.42
N GLU A 47 -8.04 -12.62 5.75
CA GLU A 47 -9.29 -12.22 6.39
C GLU A 47 -9.64 -10.74 6.11
N CYS A 48 -8.64 -9.86 6.11
CA CYS A 48 -8.84 -8.45 5.76
C CYS A 48 -9.27 -8.23 4.30
N HIS A 49 -9.07 -9.19 3.40
CA HIS A 49 -9.50 -9.04 2.01
C HIS A 49 -10.92 -9.54 1.77
N THR A 50 -11.48 -10.31 2.71
CA THR A 50 -12.85 -10.83 2.63
C THR A 50 -13.87 -9.97 3.36
N ASP A 51 -13.41 -9.11 4.27
CA ASP A 51 -14.24 -8.26 5.12
C ASP A 51 -13.82 -6.80 5.00
N ASP A 52 -14.64 -5.99 4.32
CA ASP A 52 -14.41 -4.56 4.10
C ASP A 52 -14.44 -3.75 5.41
N GLU A 53 -15.23 -4.17 6.41
CA GLU A 53 -15.28 -3.51 7.71
C GLU A 53 -13.99 -3.76 8.49
N LEU A 54 -13.49 -5.00 8.45
CA LEU A 54 -12.20 -5.35 9.04
C LEU A 54 -11.04 -4.61 8.37
N LEU A 55 -11.07 -4.51 7.04
CA LEU A 55 -10.08 -3.77 6.27
C LEU A 55 -10.03 -2.29 6.70
N ASP A 56 -11.18 -1.61 6.78
CA ASP A 56 -11.26 -0.20 7.19
C ASP A 56 -10.77 -0.01 8.63
N LEU A 57 -11.13 -0.92 9.54
CA LEU A 57 -10.62 -0.89 10.92
C LEU A 57 -9.09 -0.95 10.96
N CYS A 58 -8.50 -1.95 10.31
CA CYS A 58 -7.05 -2.15 10.34
C CYS A 58 -6.28 -1.02 9.63
N GLN A 59 -6.83 -0.45 8.56
CA GLN A 59 -6.25 0.72 7.89
C GLN A 59 -6.28 1.95 8.80
N ARG A 60 -7.40 2.22 9.47
CA ARG A 60 -7.53 3.34 10.42
C ARG A 60 -6.59 3.17 11.61
N CYS A 61 -6.50 1.96 12.15
CA CYS A 61 -5.61 1.62 13.24
C CYS A 61 -4.14 1.91 12.89
N ALA A 62 -3.68 1.43 11.73
CA ALA A 62 -2.31 1.69 11.24
C ALA A 62 -2.04 3.18 11.03
N LYS A 63 -3.03 3.94 10.52
CA LYS A 63 -2.93 5.38 10.32
C LYS A 63 -2.79 6.16 11.63
N LEU A 64 -3.58 5.83 12.65
CA LEU A 64 -3.58 6.53 13.93
C LEU A 64 -2.34 6.21 14.76
N THR A 65 -1.95 4.94 14.79
CA THR A 65 -0.80 4.45 15.57
C THR A 65 0.53 4.80 14.93
N LYS A 66 0.53 5.06 13.61
CA LYS A 66 1.73 5.27 12.78
C LYS A 66 2.70 4.09 12.82
N SER A 67 2.24 2.92 13.28
CA SER A 67 3.03 1.70 13.32
C SER A 67 2.86 0.93 12.03
N LYS A 68 3.98 0.54 11.40
CA LYS A 68 3.98 -0.30 10.20
C LYS A 68 3.56 -1.75 10.50
N LEU A 69 3.62 -2.17 11.77
CA LEU A 69 3.26 -3.52 12.22
C LEU A 69 1.78 -3.64 12.60
N ALA A 70 1.08 -2.51 12.84
CA ALA A 70 -0.32 -2.52 13.24
C ALA A 70 -1.25 -3.11 12.17
N TYR A 71 -0.99 -2.80 10.89
CA TYR A 71 -1.77 -3.32 9.78
C TYR A 71 -1.67 -4.86 9.65
N PRO A 72 -0.47 -5.46 9.50
CA PRO A 72 -0.35 -6.92 9.39
C PRO A 72 -0.79 -7.64 10.67
N ALA A 73 -0.54 -7.09 11.86
CA ALA A 73 -1.00 -7.70 13.11
C ALA A 73 -2.52 -7.73 13.23
N CYS A 74 -3.20 -6.62 12.90
CA CYS A 74 -4.67 -6.51 12.92
C CYS A 74 -5.34 -7.41 11.87
N CYS A 75 -4.74 -7.50 10.69
CA CYS A 75 -5.23 -8.36 9.62
C CYS A 75 -4.90 -9.84 9.83
N SER A 76 -4.00 -10.17 10.77
CA SER A 76 -3.69 -11.54 11.12
C SER A 76 -4.84 -12.23 11.85
N THR A 77 -4.69 -13.54 12.07
CA THR A 77 -5.61 -14.35 12.88
C THR A 77 -5.54 -14.02 14.38
N ASP A 78 -4.67 -13.09 14.80
CA ASP A 78 -4.58 -12.61 16.18
C ASP A 78 -5.77 -11.70 16.54
N LEU A 79 -6.72 -12.29 17.28
CA LEU A 79 -7.89 -11.60 17.81
C LEU A 79 -7.55 -10.51 18.84
N GLN A 80 -6.39 -10.59 19.52
CA GLN A 80 -5.98 -9.56 20.48
C GLN A 80 -5.58 -8.27 19.77
N ALA A 81 -4.78 -8.37 18.71
CA ALA A 81 -4.40 -7.23 17.88
C ALA A 81 -5.64 -6.53 17.30
N ARG A 82 -6.61 -7.32 16.80
CA ARG A 82 -7.87 -6.80 16.25
C ARG A 82 -8.72 -6.09 17.29
N LYS A 83 -8.88 -6.68 18.48
CA LYS A 83 -9.63 -6.07 19.58
C LYS A 83 -8.96 -4.77 20.03
N TRP A 84 -7.64 -4.78 20.18
CA TRP A 84 -6.91 -3.58 20.52
C TRP A 84 -7.06 -2.49 19.45
N CYS A 85 -7.02 -2.82 18.16
CA CYS A 85 -7.25 -1.84 17.10
C CYS A 85 -8.65 -1.23 17.16
N SER A 86 -9.68 -2.03 17.48
CA SER A 86 -11.03 -1.52 17.75
C SER A 86 -11.03 -0.53 18.92
N ASP A 87 -10.48 -0.95 20.07
CA ASP A 87 -10.45 -0.12 21.26
C ASP A 87 -9.65 1.18 21.05
N TYR A 88 -8.54 1.11 20.30
CA TYR A 88 -7.69 2.26 19.99
C TYR A 88 -8.36 3.24 19.02
N VAL A 89 -9.05 2.75 17.99
CA VAL A 89 -9.76 3.60 17.02
C VAL A 89 -10.95 4.31 17.67
N TYR A 90 -11.72 3.62 18.54
CA TYR A 90 -12.92 4.19 19.15
C TYR A 90 -12.64 5.00 20.42
N PHE A 91 -11.66 4.61 21.24
CA PHE A 91 -11.41 5.23 22.55
C PHE A 91 -10.06 5.94 22.65
N GLY A 92 -9.14 5.76 21.70
CA GLY A 92 -7.82 6.37 21.72
C GLY A 92 -6.94 5.93 22.89
N ARG A 93 -7.22 4.75 23.48
CA ARG A 93 -6.49 4.22 24.63
C ARG A 93 -6.02 2.78 24.38
N GLY A 94 -4.85 2.45 24.93
CA GLY A 94 -4.33 1.09 24.98
C GLY A 94 -2.83 1.04 24.66
N GLN A 95 -2.06 0.30 25.45
CA GLN A 95 -0.70 -0.09 25.09
C GLN A 95 -0.76 -1.48 24.44
N TYR A 96 -0.28 -1.59 23.21
CA TYR A 96 -0.07 -2.86 22.54
C TYR A 96 1.33 -2.87 21.97
N ASP A 97 2.06 -3.93 22.26
CA ASP A 97 3.43 -4.08 21.81
C ASP A 97 3.46 -4.98 20.57
N PHE A 98 3.60 -4.34 19.41
CA PHE A 98 3.69 -5.04 18.13
C PHE A 98 5.01 -5.78 17.93
N TYR A 99 6.01 -5.60 18.79
CA TYR A 99 7.32 -6.23 18.68
C TYR A 99 7.39 -7.62 19.33
N LEU A 100 6.30 -8.06 19.99
CA LEU A 100 6.19 -9.37 20.64
C LEU A 100 5.45 -10.43 19.78
N ILE A 101 4.96 -10.04 18.60
CA ILE A 101 4.44 -10.95 17.55
C ILE A 101 5.57 -11.34 16.60
#